data_AF-A0A7C7RMG4-F1
#
_entry.id   AF-A0A7C7RMG4-F1
#
_cell.length_a   1.000
_cell.length_b   1.000
_cell.length_c   1.000
_cell.angle_alpha   90.00
_cell.angle_beta   90.00
_cell.angle_gamma   90.00
#
_symmetry.space_group_name_H-M   'P 1'
#
loop_
_entity.id
_entity.type
_entity.pdbx_description
1 polymer ?
#
loop_
_entity_poly.entity_id
_entity_poly.type
_entity_poly.pdbx_seq_one_letter_code
_entity_poly.pdbx_strand_id
1 'polypeptide(L)' 'MDNKDIIPRIGTFFIILGIGAILLFVISDIAQAIKFSYLFSGLLLFGIGLVFRRNVEKPPSSERFQWWNKVRKKDD' A
#
# COMPACT_ATOMS: atom_id res chain seq x y z
N MET A 1 17.55 -13.53 -2.70
CA MET A 1 16.28 -12.80 -2.85
C MET A 1 16.64 -11.39 -3.23
N ASP A 2 16.21 -10.91 -4.39
CA ASP A 2 16.51 -9.54 -4.81
C ASP A 2 15.92 -8.55 -3.82
N ASN A 3 16.75 -7.66 -3.27
CA ASN A 3 16.32 -6.64 -2.30
C ASN A 3 15.20 -5.74 -2.86
N LYS A 4 15.06 -5.69 -4.20
CA LYS A 4 14.00 -4.98 -4.93
C LYS A 4 12.59 -5.48 -4.60
N ASP A 5 12.42 -6.76 -4.27
CA ASP A 5 11.12 -7.35 -3.96
C ASP A 5 10.73 -7.25 -2.48
N ILE A 6 11.72 -7.02 -1.61
CA ILE A 6 11.52 -7.00 -0.15
C ILE A 6 10.93 -5.66 0.30
N ILE A 7 11.43 -4.54 -0.22
CA ILE A 7 10.98 -3.19 0.15
C ILE A 7 9.47 -2.99 -0.09
N PRO A 8 8.88 -3.38 -1.24
CA PRO A 8 7.44 -3.29 -1.47
C PRO A 8 6.59 -4.13 -0.52
N ARG A 9 7.10 -5.31 -0.14
CA ARG A 9 6.43 -6.21 0.81
C ARG A 9 6.42 -5.61 2.21
N ILE A 10 7.54 -5.03 2.64
CA ILE A 10 7.63 -4.25 3.88
C ILE A 10 6.63 -3.09 3.85
N GLY A 11 6.56 -2.34 2.76
CA GLY A 11 5.57 -1.28 2.60
C GLY A 11 4.12 -1.78 2.75
N THR A 12 3.81 -2.93 2.14
CA THR A 12 2.49 -3.56 2.26
C THR A 12 2.18 -3.99 3.70
N PHE A 13 3.17 -4.53 4.42
CA PHE A 13 3.03 -4.87 5.84
C PHE A 13 2.68 -3.64 6.69
N PHE A 14 3.39 -2.52 6.49
CA PHE A 14 3.11 -1.26 7.19
C PHE A 14 1.72 -0.69 6.86
N ILE A 15 1.26 -0.80 5.60
CA ILE A 15 -0.09 -0.42 5.22
C ILE A 15 -1.13 -1.23 6.00
N ILE A 16 -0.97 -2.55 6.08
CA ILE A 16 -1.91 -3.44 6.79
C ILE A 16 -1.93 -3.09 8.29
N LEU A 17 -0.77 -2.89 8.92
CA LEU A 17 -0.69 -2.46 10.31
C LEU A 17 -1.35 -1.08 10.54
N GLY A 18 -1.14 -0.13 9.63
CA GLY A 18 -1.76 1.19 9.69
C GLY A 18 -3.28 1.11 9.64
N ILE A 19 -3.83 0.30 8.72
CA ILE A 19 -5.28 0.04 8.64
C ILE A 19 -5.78 -0.61 9.93
N GLY A 20 -5.07 -1.61 10.47
CA GLY A 20 -5.42 -2.26 11.72
C GLY A 20 -5.48 -1.30 12.91
N ALA A 21 -4.51 -0.39 13.02
CA ALA A 21 -4.51 0.64 14.06
C ALA A 21 -5.65 1.65 13.90
N ILE A 22 -5.98 2.06 12.67
CA ILE A 22 -7.14 2.92 12.42
C ILE A 22 -8.45 2.20 12.80
N LEU A 23 -8.58 0.91 12.50
CA LEU A 23 -9.72 0.11 12.95
C LEU A 23 -9.80 0.04 14.48
N LEU A 24 -8.67 -0.15 15.18
CA LEU A 24 -8.63 -0.10 16.64
C LEU A 24 -9.07 1.27 17.20
N PHE A 25 -8.72 2.37 16.54
CA PHE A 25 -9.23 3.68 16.89
C PHE A 25 -10.76 3.75 16.79
N VAL A 26 -11.34 3.28 15.68
CA VAL A 26 -12.80 3.24 15.48
C VAL A 26 -13.48 2.40 16.57
N ILE A 27 -12.91 1.24 16.89
CA ILE A 27 -13.41 0.38 17.97
C ILE A 27 -13.33 1.11 19.33
N SER A 28 -12.24 1.84 19.59
CA SER A 28 -12.07 2.61 20.83
C SER A 28 -13.09 3.73 20.98
N ASP A 29 -13.47 4.36 19.87
CA ASP A 29 -14.50 5.40 19.81
C ASP A 29 -15.89 4.83 20.10
N ILE A 30 -16.23 3.69 19.47
CA ILE A 30 -17.46 2.95 19.74
C ILE A 30 -17.55 2.54 21.22
N ALA A 31 -16.42 2.13 21.82
CA ALA A 31 -16.33 1.76 23.23
C ALA A 31 -16.32 2.95 24.19
N GLN A 32 -16.52 4.19 23.72
CA GLN A 32 -16.48 5.41 24.53
C GLN A 32 -15.13 5.62 25.26
N ALA A 33 -14.05 5.01 24.75
CA ALA A 33 -12.71 5.03 25.33
C ALA A 33 -11.72 5.56 24.30
N ILE A 34 -11.98 6.76 23.78
CA ILE A 34 -11.26 7.34 22.64
C ILE A 34 -9.74 7.30 22.85
N LYS A 35 -9.03 6.53 22.03
CA LYS A 35 -7.57 6.43 22.03
C LYS A 35 -7.00 7.01 20.74
N PHE A 36 -6.73 8.32 20.74
CA PHE A 36 -6.11 9.01 19.61
C PHE A 36 -4.72 8.47 19.25
N SER A 37 -4.02 7.81 20.17
CA SER A 37 -2.75 7.13 19.90
C SER A 37 -2.87 6.11 18.76
N TYR A 38 -3.99 5.38 18.66
CA TYR A 38 -4.24 4.43 17.57
C TYR A 38 -4.43 5.13 16.22
N LEU A 39 -5.10 6.29 16.20
CA LEU A 39 -5.27 7.08 15.00
C LEU A 39 -3.93 7.61 14.48
N PHE A 40 -3.15 8.28 15.33
CA PHE A 40 -1.88 8.88 14.92
C PHE A 40 -0.83 7.84 14.53
N SER A 41 -0.73 6.74 15.29
CA SER A 41 0.16 5.62 14.92
C SER A 41 -0.29 4.95 13.62
N GLY A 42 -1.60 4.77 13.42
CA GLY A 42 -2.15 4.20 12.20
C GLY A 42 -1.87 5.04 10.96
N LEU A 43 -2.09 6.36 11.04
CA LEU A 43 -1.78 7.29 9.96
C LEU A 43 -0.27 7.31 9.63
N LEU A 44 0.58 7.29 10.65
CA LEU A 44 2.04 7.26 10.48
C LEU A 44 2.49 5.95 9.80
N LEU A 45 2.03 4.80 10.28
CA LEU A 45 2.34 3.49 9.71
C LEU A 45 1.84 3.38 8.26
N PHE A 46 0.61 3.83 8.00
CA PHE A 46 0.04 3.83 6.67
C PHE A 46 0.83 4.73 5.70
N GLY A 47 1.19 5.94 6.12
CA GLY A 47 2.01 6.86 5.34
C GLY A 47 3.38 6.29 4.99
N ILE A 48 4.09 5.72 5.97
CA ILE A 48 5.38 5.04 5.75
C ILE A 48 5.23 3.88 4.77
N GLY A 49 4.19 3.06 4.94
CA GLY A 49 3.91 1.93 4.06
C GLY A 49 3.67 2.35 2.60
N LEU A 50 2.95 3.46 2.38
CA LEU A 50 2.77 4.04 1.04
C LEU A 50 4.08 4.53 0.43
N VAL A 51 4.96 5.15 1.22
CA VAL A 51 6.27 5.62 0.74
C VAL A 51 7.12 4.43 0.28
N PHE A 52 7.19 3.34 1.07
CA PHE A 52 7.94 2.15 0.68
C PHE A 52 7.33 1.40 -0.52
N ARG A 53 6.01 1.46 -0.69
CA ARG A 53 5.33 0.82 -1.82
C ARG A 53 5.44 1.63 -3.13
N ARG A 54 5.63 2.96 -3.07
CA ARG A 54 5.66 3.82 -4.27
C ARG A 54 6.84 3.55 -5.21
N ASN A 55 7.93 2.98 -4.70
CA ASN A 55 9.16 2.75 -5.48
C ASN A 55 9.22 1.36 -6.15
N VAL A 56 8.08 0.69 -6.29
CA VAL A 56 8.00 -0.58 -7.03
C VAL A 56 8.28 -0.35 -8.51
N GLU A 57 9.33 -0.98 -9.04
CA GLU A 57 9.55 -1.07 -10.47
C GLU A 57 8.31 -1.73 -11.11
N LYS A 58 7.74 -1.10 -12.15
CA LYS A 58 6.59 -1.68 -12.85
C LYS A 58 7.00 -3.07 -13.36
N PRO A 59 6.16 -4.11 -13.14
CA PRO A 59 6.49 -5.44 -13.64
C PRO A 59 6.72 -5.37 -15.15
N PRO A 60 7.68 -6.15 -15.68
CA PRO A 60 7.90 -6.21 -17.12
C PRO A 60 6.59 -6.52 -17.81
N SER A 61 6.29 -5.81 -18.89
CA SER A 61 5.04 -5.97 -19.64
C SER A 61 4.86 -7.44 -19.99
N SER A 62 3.75 -8.03 -19.54
CA SER A 62 3.48 -9.42 -19.85
C SER A 62 3.31 -9.57 -21.37
N GLU A 63 4.04 -10.52 -21.96
CA GLU A 63 3.99 -10.77 -23.40
C GLU A 63 2.58 -11.18 -23.90
N ARG A 64 1.72 -11.57 -22.96
CA ARG A 64 0.36 -12.08 -23.20
C ARG A 64 -0.62 -11.03 -23.73
N PHE A 65 -0.31 -9.73 -23.64
CA PHE A 65 -1.19 -8.64 -24.12
C PHE A 65 -0.50 -7.66 -25.07
N GLN A 66 0.60 -8.05 -25.72
CA GLN A 66 1.30 -7.18 -26.68
C GLN A 66 0.40 -6.70 -27.82
N TRP A 67 -0.55 -7.53 -28.27
CA TRP A 67 -1.48 -7.19 -29.36
C TRP A 67 -2.42 -6.03 -28.99
N TRP A 68 -3.00 -6.04 -27.79
CA TRP A 68 -3.88 -4.95 -27.33
C TRP A 68 -3.10 -3.63 -27.15
N ASN A 69 -1.88 -3.70 -26.59
CA ASN A 69 -1.02 -2.52 -26.45
C ASN A 69 -0.60 -1.91 -27.79
N LYS A 70 -0.49 -2.72 -28.84
CA LYS A 70 -0.13 -2.28 -30.19
C LYS A 70 -1.28 -1.58 -30.92
N VAL A 71 -2.53 -2.00 -30.66
CA VAL A 71 -3.74 -1.33 -31.16
C VAL A 71 -3.91 0.02 -30.47
N ARG A 72 -3.76 0.08 -29.14
CA ARG A 72 -3.95 1.32 -28.37
C ARG A 72 -2.92 2.42 -28.67
N LYS A 73 -1.72 2.05 -29.12
CA LYS A 73 -0.64 2.99 -29.50
C LYS A 73 -0.75 3.53 -30.93
N LYS A 74 -1.67 2.99 -31.74
CA LYS A 74 -1.86 3.39 -33.14
C LYS A 74 -2.89 4.51 -33.29
N ASP A 75 -3.67 4.76 -32.24
CA ASP A 75 -4.74 5.76 -32.19
C ASP A 75 -4.33 7.04 -31.42
N ASP A 76 -3.06 7.13 -30.97
CA ASP A 76 -2.38 8.35 -30.47
C ASP A 76 -1.45 8.90 -31.57
#